data_AF-A0A9W4P4C4-F1
#
_entry.id   AF-A0A9W4P4C4-F1
#
_cell.length_a   1.000
_cell.length_b   1.000
_cell.length_c   1.000
_cell.angle_alpha   90.00
_cell.angle_beta   90.00
_cell.angle_gamma   90.00
#
_symmetry.space_group_name_H-M   'P 1'
#
loop_
_entity.id
_entity.type
_entity.pdbx_description
1 polymer ?
#
loop_
_entity_poly.entity_id
_entity_poly.type
_entity_poly.pdbx_seq_one_letter_code
_entity_poly.pdbx_strand_id
1 'polypeptide(L)'
;MVDTTLDLDRRPYGRLIMIESPPKDSSTQPTASSQHKADEEEALEASETTNLLSPSQDSQNSHSAFDFWRVMLCDSRVLTVLLVIISGTTVGTSFHATLPLHVQETFGWGPGKTGFLFSCLIAPGLLIGPLAGWVRDRIGVRPPAVVALILQAVLQGLLGIAGSDRVSWASAGKWGGAIYIASIMAIGATRPFMTGIGPTELTVAVKSHQEKNSGIFGPTGGMSRVFSMMEVAASLGMTIGPIIGGYLKEMVGYDYMSWTWSVLYIILAVLVMSFLGSKTPDNTTAPEESY
;
A
#
# COMPACT_ATOMS: atom_id res chain seq x y z
N MET A 1 -46.64 -59.58 10.53
CA MET A 1 -45.73 -59.74 9.37
C MET A 1 -45.51 -58.38 8.78
N VAL A 2 -44.32 -57.80 8.65
CA VAL A 2 -42.95 -57.99 9.21
C VAL A 2 -42.05 -57.23 8.22
N ASP A 3 -41.07 -56.49 8.74
CA ASP A 3 -40.11 -55.65 8.00
C ASP A 3 -40.71 -54.47 7.19
N THR A 4 -39.98 -53.38 6.92
CA THR A 4 -38.58 -53.05 7.26
C THR A 4 -38.49 -51.64 7.87
N THR A 5 -37.66 -51.42 8.89
CA THR A 5 -37.44 -50.09 9.49
C THR A 5 -36.01 -49.59 9.27
N LEU A 6 -35.91 -48.39 8.68
CA LEU A 6 -34.90 -47.34 8.90
C LEU A 6 -33.54 -47.77 9.48
N ASP A 7 -32.51 -47.72 8.64
CA ASP A 7 -31.12 -47.54 9.08
C ASP A 7 -30.65 -46.13 8.66
N LEU A 8 -29.96 -45.43 9.57
CA LEU A 8 -29.72 -43.98 9.48
C LEU A 8 -28.45 -43.55 10.24
N ASP A 9 -27.32 -44.22 10.01
CA ASP A 9 -26.05 -43.88 10.66
C ASP A 9 -25.16 -42.88 9.88
N ARG A 10 -24.30 -42.18 10.62
CA ARG A 10 -23.62 -40.93 10.24
C ARG A 10 -22.18 -41.16 9.80
N ARG A 11 -21.74 -40.45 8.74
CA ARG A 11 -20.30 -40.30 8.42
C ARG A 11 -19.82 -38.86 8.62
N PRO A 12 -19.08 -38.55 9.70
CA PRO A 12 -18.30 -37.33 9.82
C PRO A 12 -16.82 -37.61 9.45
N TYR A 13 -16.33 -37.04 8.35
CA TYR A 13 -14.89 -37.03 8.06
C TYR A 13 -14.20 -35.94 8.89
N GLY A 14 -13.48 -36.36 9.93
CA GLY A 14 -12.79 -35.47 10.87
C GLY A 14 -11.45 -34.94 10.37
N ARG A 15 -11.02 -33.80 10.93
CA ARG A 15 -9.66 -33.26 10.75
C ARG A 15 -8.62 -34.22 11.32
N LEU A 16 -7.49 -34.39 10.64
CA LEU A 16 -6.30 -34.97 11.24
C LEU A 16 -5.63 -33.92 12.14
N ILE A 17 -5.35 -34.28 13.40
CA ILE A 17 -4.52 -33.49 14.32
C ILE A 17 -3.29 -34.34 14.63
N MET A 18 -2.10 -33.78 14.40
CA MET A 18 -0.84 -34.41 14.75
C MET A 18 -0.52 -34.10 16.22
N ILE A 19 -0.33 -35.13 17.03
CA ILE A 19 0.09 -35.03 18.43
C ILE A 19 1.38 -35.84 18.59
N GLU A 20 2.47 -35.13 18.84
CA GLU A 20 3.76 -35.73 19.16
C GLU A 20 3.79 -36.20 20.62
N SER A 21 4.52 -37.28 20.92
CA SER A 21 4.54 -37.92 22.24
C SER A 21 5.95 -37.91 22.84
N PRO A 22 6.12 -37.53 24.12
CA PRO A 22 7.44 -37.51 24.75
C PRO A 22 7.95 -38.94 25.02
N PRO A 23 9.29 -39.15 25.03
CA PRO A 23 9.88 -40.42 25.41
C PRO A 23 9.68 -40.74 26.89
N LYS A 24 9.72 -42.03 27.25
CA LYS A 24 9.69 -42.51 28.64
C LYS A 24 11.06 -43.01 29.08
N ASP A 25 11.40 -42.73 30.33
CA ASP A 25 12.57 -43.31 31.01
C ASP A 25 12.45 -44.83 31.21
N SER A 26 13.61 -45.49 31.30
CA SER A 26 13.75 -46.88 31.75
C SER A 26 14.59 -46.92 33.04
N SER A 27 13.99 -47.32 34.15
CA SER A 27 14.55 -47.19 35.50
C SER A 27 15.07 -48.50 36.10
N THR A 28 16.30 -48.53 36.63
CA THR A 28 16.66 -49.40 37.76
C THR A 28 17.86 -48.89 38.58
N GLN A 29 17.68 -48.86 39.91
CA GLN A 29 18.69 -48.78 40.97
C GLN A 29 18.70 -50.13 41.76
N PRO A 30 19.52 -50.38 42.80
CA PRO A 30 20.47 -49.53 43.55
C PRO A 30 21.95 -50.05 43.37
N THR A 31 22.96 -49.99 44.27
CA THR A 31 23.07 -49.81 45.75
C THR A 31 24.53 -49.50 46.18
N ALA A 32 24.72 -49.20 47.48
CA ALA A 32 25.92 -49.45 48.29
C ALA A 32 27.20 -48.59 48.08
N SER A 33 27.12 -47.34 48.55
CA SER A 33 28.10 -46.69 49.47
C SER A 33 29.59 -47.07 49.46
N SER A 34 30.47 -46.09 49.19
CA SER A 34 31.41 -45.54 50.20
C SER A 34 32.13 -44.28 49.66
N GLN A 35 32.91 -43.60 50.51
CA GLN A 35 33.45 -42.26 50.27
C GLN A 35 34.60 -42.22 49.24
N HIS A 36 34.58 -41.21 48.35
CA HIS A 36 35.47 -40.06 48.57
C HIS A 36 34.90 -38.78 47.95
N LYS A 37 35.34 -37.61 48.45
CA LYS A 37 34.86 -36.28 48.05
C LYS A 37 36.04 -35.35 47.73
N ALA A 38 36.48 -35.40 46.48
CA ALA A 38 37.29 -34.41 45.77
C ALA A 38 37.47 -34.95 44.35
N ASP A 39 36.80 -34.34 43.36
CA ASP A 39 37.00 -34.45 41.89
C ASP A 39 35.76 -33.82 41.18
N GLU A 40 35.26 -32.68 41.67
CA GLU A 40 33.94 -32.11 41.30
C GLU A 40 34.02 -30.76 40.55
N GLU A 41 35.23 -30.28 40.25
CA GLU A 41 35.47 -28.99 39.57
C GLU A 41 36.01 -29.13 38.12
N GLU A 42 36.56 -30.29 37.72
CA GLU A 42 37.21 -30.47 36.40
C GLU A 42 36.31 -31.11 35.31
N ALA A 43 35.02 -31.33 35.61
CA ALA A 43 34.06 -31.98 34.70
C ALA A 43 33.03 -31.02 34.06
N LEU A 44 33.08 -29.71 34.35
CA LEU A 44 32.07 -28.73 33.92
C LEU A 44 32.43 -27.95 32.64
N GLU A 45 33.67 -27.99 32.15
CA GLU A 45 34.09 -27.23 30.95
C GLU A 45 33.74 -27.90 29.60
N ALA A 46 33.20 -29.12 29.61
CA ALA A 46 33.18 -30.00 28.43
C ALA A 46 31.89 -29.99 27.57
N SER A 47 30.87 -29.18 27.88
CA SER A 47 29.53 -29.33 27.25
C SER A 47 28.78 -28.06 26.81
N GLU A 48 29.40 -26.87 26.81
CA GLU A 48 28.77 -25.61 26.35
C GLU A 48 29.43 -24.99 25.09
N THR A 49 29.67 -25.80 24.05
CA THR A 49 30.14 -25.30 22.72
C THR A 49 29.23 -25.69 21.55
N THR A 50 27.96 -26.01 21.82
CA THR A 50 26.93 -26.04 20.77
C THR A 50 26.62 -24.60 20.34
N ASN A 51 27.33 -24.11 19.32
CA ASN A 51 27.14 -22.79 18.73
C ASN A 51 25.78 -22.70 18.02
N LEU A 52 24.72 -22.38 18.79
CA LEU A 52 23.34 -22.20 18.29
C LEU A 52 23.17 -20.99 17.36
N LEU A 53 24.20 -20.16 17.20
CA LEU A 53 24.30 -19.12 16.18
C LEU A 53 25.50 -19.43 15.28
N SER A 54 25.25 -19.64 13.99
CA SER A 54 26.31 -19.70 12.98
C SER A 54 26.76 -18.27 12.63
N PRO A 55 28.00 -17.84 12.97
CA PRO A 55 28.42 -16.45 12.86
C PRO A 55 28.77 -16.07 11.41
N SER A 56 27.79 -16.07 10.50
CA SER A 56 27.98 -15.78 9.07
C SER A 56 26.74 -15.29 8.30
N GLN A 57 25.51 -15.48 8.81
CA GLN A 57 24.30 -15.14 8.04
C GLN A 57 23.88 -13.66 8.14
N ASP A 58 24.10 -12.98 9.28
CA ASP A 58 23.69 -11.57 9.42
C ASP A 58 24.48 -10.62 8.52
N SER A 59 25.76 -10.89 8.26
CA SER A 59 26.58 -10.12 7.32
C SER A 59 26.12 -10.29 5.87
N GLN A 60 25.74 -11.50 5.45
CA GLN A 60 25.18 -11.73 4.11
C GLN A 60 23.76 -11.15 3.96
N ASN A 61 22.91 -11.30 4.97
CA ASN A 61 21.54 -10.78 4.96
C ASN A 61 21.47 -9.24 4.99
N SER A 62 22.33 -8.59 5.78
CA SER A 62 22.36 -7.12 5.87
C SER A 62 22.80 -6.46 4.57
N HIS A 63 23.84 -6.98 3.90
CA HIS A 63 24.23 -6.55 2.55
C HIS A 63 23.09 -6.76 1.54
N SER A 64 22.51 -7.97 1.48
CA SER A 64 21.37 -8.28 0.59
C SER A 64 20.15 -7.35 0.83
N ALA A 65 19.88 -6.98 2.08
CA ALA A 65 18.83 -6.02 2.41
C ALA A 65 19.18 -4.59 1.95
N PHE A 66 20.40 -4.11 2.17
CA PHE A 66 20.83 -2.78 1.73
C PHE A 66 20.82 -2.67 0.19
N ASP A 67 21.36 -3.67 -0.51
CA ASP A 67 21.41 -3.68 -1.97
C ASP A 67 20.01 -3.78 -2.59
N PHE A 68 19.05 -4.48 -1.95
CA PHE A 68 17.64 -4.43 -2.32
C PHE A 68 17.09 -2.99 -2.30
N TRP A 69 17.29 -2.28 -1.18
CA TRP A 69 16.77 -0.91 -1.03
C TRP A 69 17.44 0.05 -2.00
N ARG A 70 18.75 -0.10 -2.21
CA ARG A 70 19.53 0.68 -3.18
C ARG A 70 19.04 0.45 -4.62
N VAL A 71 18.86 -0.79 -5.05
CA VAL A 71 18.37 -1.11 -6.40
C VAL A 71 16.96 -0.55 -6.61
N MET A 72 16.07 -0.70 -5.64
CA MET A 72 14.70 -0.18 -5.73
C MET A 72 14.65 1.36 -5.72
N LEU A 73 15.37 2.02 -4.82
CA LEU A 73 15.36 3.49 -4.70
C LEU A 73 16.22 4.20 -5.77
N CYS A 74 17.06 3.49 -6.52
CA CYS A 74 17.69 4.02 -7.73
C CYS A 74 16.86 3.83 -9.00
N ASP A 75 15.76 3.08 -8.97
CA ASP A 75 14.88 2.93 -10.14
C ASP A 75 13.90 4.12 -10.25
N SER A 76 14.08 4.92 -11.31
CA SER A 76 13.22 6.08 -11.62
C SER A 76 11.71 5.77 -11.70
N ARG A 77 11.33 4.54 -12.09
CA ARG A 77 9.92 4.09 -12.11
C ARG A 77 9.41 3.90 -10.69
N VAL A 78 10.19 3.24 -9.83
CA VAL A 78 9.88 3.03 -8.41
C VAL A 78 9.78 4.38 -7.70
N LEU A 79 10.76 5.27 -7.87
CA LEU A 79 10.72 6.62 -7.30
C LEU A 79 9.49 7.42 -7.76
N THR A 80 9.11 7.33 -9.03
CA THR A 80 7.90 8.00 -9.54
C THR A 80 6.64 7.46 -8.87
N VAL A 81 6.52 6.14 -8.70
CA VAL A 81 5.37 5.52 -8.01
C VAL A 81 5.33 5.92 -6.53
N LEU A 82 6.47 5.92 -5.84
CA LEU A 82 6.54 6.34 -4.43
C LEU A 82 6.19 7.83 -4.28
N LEU A 83 6.63 8.69 -5.19
CA LEU A 83 6.26 10.12 -5.18
C LEU A 83 4.75 10.32 -5.42
N VAL A 84 4.13 9.52 -6.29
CA VAL A 84 2.66 9.52 -6.48
C VAL A 84 1.93 9.04 -5.23
N ILE A 85 2.45 8.03 -4.52
CA ILE A 85 1.88 7.54 -3.25
C ILE A 85 1.97 8.61 -2.16
N ILE A 86 3.17 9.14 -1.89
CA ILE A 86 3.41 10.19 -0.88
C ILE A 86 2.53 11.40 -1.18
N SER A 87 2.58 11.92 -2.41
CA SER A 87 1.78 13.10 -2.79
C SER A 87 0.27 12.82 -2.70
N GLY A 88 -0.17 11.63 -3.11
CA GLY A 88 -1.57 11.21 -3.03
C GLY A 88 -2.11 11.11 -1.60
N THR A 89 -1.30 10.59 -0.66
CA THR A 89 -1.70 10.56 0.76
C THR A 89 -1.55 11.92 1.43
N THR A 90 -0.52 12.71 1.10
CA THR A 90 -0.35 14.10 1.55
C THR A 90 -1.54 14.97 1.15
N VAL A 91 -1.92 15.02 -0.13
CA VAL A 91 -3.13 15.75 -0.55
C VAL A 91 -4.35 15.18 0.17
N GLY A 92 -4.45 13.85 0.28
CA GLY A 92 -5.56 13.17 0.94
C GLY A 92 -5.76 13.57 2.41
N THR A 93 -4.72 13.56 3.23
CA THR A 93 -4.83 13.93 4.66
C THR A 93 -4.85 15.43 4.89
N SER A 94 -4.17 16.22 4.04
CA SER A 94 -4.38 17.69 3.96
C SER A 94 -5.85 18.02 3.80
N PHE A 95 -6.51 17.32 2.87
CA PHE A 95 -7.92 17.54 2.55
C PHE A 95 -8.84 17.17 3.72
N HIS A 96 -8.59 16.03 4.38
CA HIS A 96 -9.39 15.61 5.53
C HIS A 96 -9.25 16.56 6.73
N ALA A 97 -8.06 17.14 6.95
CA ALA A 97 -7.82 18.12 8.01
C ALA A 97 -8.43 19.50 7.72
N THR A 98 -8.40 19.95 6.46
CA THR A 98 -8.79 21.33 6.08
C THR A 98 -10.26 21.48 5.67
N LEU A 99 -10.90 20.43 5.13
CA LEU A 99 -12.29 20.47 4.68
C LEU A 99 -13.28 20.92 5.78
N PRO A 100 -13.24 20.41 7.03
CA PRO A 100 -14.22 20.80 8.06
C PRO A 100 -14.17 22.29 8.38
N LEU A 101 -12.95 22.83 8.51
CA LEU A 101 -12.70 24.24 8.79
C LEU A 101 -13.19 25.11 7.63
N HIS A 102 -12.78 24.79 6.40
CA HIS A 102 -13.16 25.58 5.22
C HIS A 102 -14.69 25.62 5.01
N VAL A 103 -15.41 24.51 5.17
CA VAL A 103 -16.88 24.54 4.94
C VAL A 103 -17.66 25.22 6.06
N GLN A 104 -17.12 25.23 7.28
CA GLN A 104 -17.66 26.01 8.38
C GLN A 104 -17.41 27.51 8.19
N GLU A 105 -16.19 27.89 7.79
CA GLU A 105 -15.78 29.29 7.53
C GLU A 105 -16.49 29.90 6.32
N THR A 106 -16.53 29.20 5.18
CA THR A 106 -16.97 29.74 3.88
C THR A 106 -18.47 29.57 3.62
N PHE A 107 -19.07 28.46 4.09
CA PHE A 107 -20.48 28.15 3.82
C PHE A 107 -21.36 28.11 5.08
N GLY A 108 -20.79 28.29 6.28
CA GLY A 108 -21.52 28.17 7.56
C GLY A 108 -22.07 26.76 7.82
N TRP A 109 -21.45 25.72 7.24
CA TRP A 109 -21.99 24.36 7.28
C TRP A 109 -21.64 23.63 8.58
N GLY A 110 -22.68 23.30 9.36
CA GLY A 110 -22.54 22.51 10.59
C GLY A 110 -22.24 21.02 10.35
N PRO A 111 -21.84 20.28 11.41
CA PRO A 111 -21.18 18.98 11.30
C PRO A 111 -21.89 17.91 10.46
N GLY A 112 -23.23 17.89 10.41
CA GLY A 112 -23.99 16.93 9.59
C GLY A 112 -23.74 17.09 8.09
N LYS A 113 -23.59 18.32 7.59
CA LYS A 113 -23.23 18.58 6.18
C LYS A 113 -21.77 18.20 5.91
N THR A 114 -20.88 18.46 6.86
CA THR A 114 -19.46 18.09 6.79
C THR A 114 -19.28 16.56 6.75
N GLY A 115 -20.05 15.82 7.56
CA GLY A 115 -20.10 14.35 7.51
C GLY A 115 -20.60 13.83 6.16
N PHE A 116 -21.67 14.44 5.61
CA PHE A 116 -22.18 14.11 4.28
C PHE A 116 -21.13 14.33 3.17
N LEU A 117 -20.32 15.40 3.25
CA LEU A 117 -19.21 15.61 2.30
C LEU A 117 -18.16 14.48 2.35
N PHE A 118 -17.81 13.99 3.54
CA PHE A 118 -16.93 12.81 3.66
C PHE A 118 -17.57 11.56 3.07
N SER A 119 -18.89 11.37 3.23
CA SER A 119 -19.61 10.30 2.52
C SER A 119 -19.54 10.46 1.00
N CYS A 120 -19.72 11.68 0.47
CA CYS A 120 -19.56 11.97 -0.97
C CYS A 120 -18.13 11.79 -1.48
N LEU A 121 -17.11 11.96 -0.63
CA LEU A 121 -15.70 11.72 -0.99
C LEU A 121 -15.35 10.23 -1.08
N ILE A 122 -15.98 9.37 -0.27
CA ILE A 122 -15.61 7.95 -0.15
C ILE A 122 -16.55 7.03 -0.96
N ALA A 123 -17.87 7.26 -0.93
CA ALA A 123 -18.85 6.35 -1.53
C ALA A 123 -18.69 6.14 -3.06
N PRO A 124 -18.40 7.17 -3.89
CA PRO A 124 -18.19 6.95 -5.33
C PRO A 124 -16.95 6.10 -5.60
N GLY A 125 -15.88 6.27 -4.81
CA GLY A 125 -14.65 5.49 -4.94
C GLY A 125 -14.85 4.00 -4.63
N LEU A 126 -15.74 3.68 -3.69
CA LEU A 126 -16.11 2.29 -3.37
C LEU A 126 -16.85 1.62 -4.55
N LEU A 127 -17.80 2.34 -5.16
CA LEU A 127 -18.60 1.84 -6.29
C LEU A 127 -17.78 1.72 -7.59
N ILE A 128 -16.83 2.65 -7.80
CA ILE A 128 -15.99 2.71 -9.01
C ILE A 128 -14.74 1.83 -8.89
N GLY A 129 -14.34 1.41 -7.69
CA GLY A 129 -13.19 0.52 -7.46
C GLY A 129 -13.12 -0.71 -8.39
N PRO A 130 -14.18 -1.55 -8.48
CA PRO A 130 -14.21 -2.70 -9.39
C PRO A 130 -14.10 -2.32 -10.88
N LEU A 131 -14.73 -1.21 -11.28
CA LEU A 131 -14.67 -0.68 -12.65
C LEU A 131 -13.25 -0.18 -12.99
N ALA A 132 -12.60 0.52 -12.07
CA ALA A 132 -11.23 0.98 -12.24
C ALA A 132 -10.23 -0.19 -12.36
N GLY A 133 -10.45 -1.26 -11.59
CA GLY A 133 -9.75 -2.54 -11.78
C GLY A 133 -9.95 -3.11 -13.18
N TRP A 134 -11.19 -3.29 -13.62
CA TRP A 134 -11.51 -3.81 -14.96
C TRP A 134 -10.92 -2.97 -16.10
N VAL A 135 -10.93 -1.64 -15.98
CA VAL A 135 -10.30 -0.74 -16.97
C VAL A 135 -8.78 -0.93 -16.98
N ARG A 136 -8.13 -0.92 -15.81
CA ARG A 136 -6.69 -1.17 -15.66
C ARG A 136 -6.28 -2.51 -16.28
N ASP A 137 -7.09 -3.53 -16.09
CA ASP A 137 -6.83 -4.90 -16.56
C ASP A 137 -7.09 -5.05 -18.07
N ARG A 138 -7.80 -4.09 -18.69
CA ARG A 138 -8.07 -4.03 -20.14
C ARG A 138 -7.08 -3.19 -20.95
N ILE A 139 -6.69 -2.01 -20.45
CA ILE A 139 -5.84 -1.04 -21.19
C ILE A 139 -4.50 -0.75 -20.51
N GLY A 140 -4.13 -1.56 -19.50
CA GLY A 140 -2.96 -1.33 -18.67
C GLY A 140 -3.17 -0.19 -17.66
N VAL A 141 -2.23 -0.05 -16.73
CA VAL A 141 -2.34 0.90 -15.61
C VAL A 141 -2.00 2.35 -15.99
N ARG A 142 -1.07 2.57 -16.93
CA ARG A 142 -0.56 3.91 -17.27
C ARG A 142 -1.60 4.85 -17.91
N PRO A 143 -2.38 4.47 -18.94
CA PRO A 143 -3.37 5.39 -19.53
C PRO A 143 -4.45 5.88 -18.55
N PRO A 144 -5.16 5.01 -17.78
CA PRO A 144 -6.18 5.49 -16.84
C PRO A 144 -5.57 6.26 -15.68
N ALA A 145 -4.36 5.91 -15.23
CA ALA A 145 -3.62 6.65 -14.22
C ALA A 145 -3.31 8.09 -14.63
N VAL A 146 -2.80 8.31 -15.85
CA VAL A 146 -2.50 9.66 -16.37
C VAL A 146 -3.78 10.50 -16.48
N VAL A 147 -4.86 9.92 -17.04
CA VAL A 147 -6.16 10.60 -17.13
C VAL A 147 -6.69 10.95 -15.74
N ALA A 148 -6.58 10.04 -14.77
CA ALA A 148 -6.99 10.28 -13.39
C ALA A 148 -6.17 11.38 -12.69
N LEU A 149 -4.86 11.44 -12.90
CA LEU A 149 -4.00 12.50 -12.34
C LEU A 149 -4.33 13.87 -12.94
N ILE A 150 -4.53 13.96 -14.26
CA ILE A 150 -4.96 15.20 -14.93
C ILE A 150 -6.36 15.62 -14.45
N LEU A 151 -7.29 14.67 -14.28
CA LEU A 151 -8.62 14.95 -13.77
C LEU A 151 -8.61 15.39 -12.30
N GLN A 152 -7.78 14.79 -11.44
CA GLN A 152 -7.54 15.27 -10.08
C GLN A 152 -6.99 16.70 -10.07
N ALA A 153 -6.07 17.05 -10.96
CA ALA A 153 -5.58 18.42 -11.08
C ALA A 153 -6.69 19.42 -11.42
N VAL A 154 -7.49 19.13 -12.45
CA VAL A 154 -8.61 19.99 -12.89
C VAL A 154 -9.66 20.13 -11.77
N LEU A 155 -9.98 19.04 -11.08
CA LEU A 155 -10.96 19.04 -10.00
C LEU A 155 -10.46 19.80 -8.75
N GLN A 156 -9.19 19.69 -8.39
CA GLN A 156 -8.60 20.51 -7.32
C GLN A 156 -8.57 21.99 -7.71
N GLY A 157 -8.22 22.32 -8.96
CA GLY A 157 -8.25 23.69 -9.47
C GLY A 157 -9.66 24.30 -9.43
N LEU A 158 -10.68 23.52 -9.83
CA LEU A 158 -12.09 23.90 -9.75
C LEU A 158 -12.58 24.04 -8.30
N LEU A 159 -12.15 23.16 -7.40
CA LEU A 159 -12.51 23.22 -5.99
C LEU A 159 -11.96 24.49 -5.31
N GLY A 160 -10.73 24.88 -5.64
CA GLY A 160 -10.14 26.15 -5.19
C GLY A 160 -10.82 27.41 -5.75
N ILE A 161 -11.69 27.26 -6.77
CA ILE A 161 -12.54 28.34 -7.29
C ILE A 161 -13.94 28.28 -6.63
N ALA A 162 -14.47 27.09 -6.34
CA ALA A 162 -15.81 26.82 -5.83
C ALA A 162 -15.94 27.17 -4.33
N GLY A 163 -16.12 28.45 -4.04
CA GLY A 163 -16.11 29.02 -2.68
C GLY A 163 -15.39 30.37 -2.63
N SER A 164 -14.54 30.65 -3.62
CA SER A 164 -13.87 31.95 -3.77
C SER A 164 -14.84 33.02 -4.30
N ASP A 165 -14.85 34.20 -3.67
CA ASP A 165 -15.61 35.36 -4.18
C ASP A 165 -14.97 36.01 -5.43
N ARG A 166 -13.80 35.50 -5.85
CA ARG A 166 -13.12 35.85 -7.11
C ARG A 166 -13.99 35.60 -8.35
N VAL A 167 -14.95 34.67 -8.26
CA VAL A 167 -15.76 34.21 -9.40
C VAL A 167 -17.25 34.28 -9.05
N SER A 168 -17.93 35.33 -9.54
CA SER A 168 -19.32 35.69 -9.18
C SER A 168 -20.39 34.60 -9.43
N TRP A 169 -20.10 33.58 -10.25
CA TRP A 169 -20.99 32.42 -10.45
C TRP A 169 -20.66 31.22 -9.54
N ALA A 170 -19.45 31.14 -9.01
CA ALA A 170 -18.95 30.07 -8.14
C ALA A 170 -18.83 30.47 -6.65
N SER A 171 -19.03 31.75 -6.32
CA SER A 171 -19.20 32.26 -4.95
C SER A 171 -20.32 31.50 -4.19
N ALA A 172 -20.18 31.46 -2.86
CA ALA A 172 -21.00 30.66 -1.95
C ALA A 172 -22.51 30.95 -2.04
N GLY A 173 -22.90 32.18 -2.39
CA GLY A 173 -24.30 32.63 -2.39
C GLY A 173 -25.19 32.16 -3.56
N LYS A 174 -24.67 31.40 -4.52
CA LYS A 174 -25.45 30.89 -5.67
C LYS A 174 -25.27 29.39 -5.90
N TRP A 175 -24.23 29.00 -6.64
CA TRP A 175 -23.97 27.61 -7.02
C TRP A 175 -22.72 27.02 -6.36
N GLY A 176 -21.90 27.83 -5.67
CA GLY A 176 -20.62 27.42 -5.09
C GLY A 176 -20.68 26.13 -4.28
N GLY A 177 -21.64 26.03 -3.34
CA GLY A 177 -21.81 24.82 -2.53
C GLY A 177 -22.16 23.56 -3.33
N ALA A 178 -22.94 23.69 -4.42
CA ALA A 178 -23.28 22.56 -5.29
C ALA A 178 -22.08 22.14 -6.16
N ILE A 179 -21.32 23.10 -6.68
CA ILE A 179 -20.07 22.86 -7.43
C ILE A 179 -19.02 22.20 -6.52
N TYR A 180 -18.92 22.64 -5.26
CA TYR A 180 -18.02 22.09 -4.25
C TYR A 180 -18.36 20.62 -3.91
N ILE A 181 -19.65 20.31 -3.67
CA ILE A 181 -20.13 18.92 -3.47
C ILE A 181 -19.83 18.05 -4.70
N ALA A 182 -20.14 18.54 -5.90
CA ALA A 182 -19.90 17.79 -7.15
C ALA A 182 -18.41 17.54 -7.40
N SER A 183 -17.55 18.52 -7.12
CA SER A 183 -16.09 18.41 -7.25
C SER A 183 -15.53 17.38 -6.26
N ILE A 184 -15.97 17.39 -5.00
CA ILE A 184 -15.63 16.36 -4.00
C ILE A 184 -16.06 14.96 -4.44
N MET A 185 -17.27 14.83 -4.98
CA MET A 185 -17.79 13.55 -5.47
C MET A 185 -16.96 13.03 -6.66
N ALA A 186 -16.56 13.91 -7.57
CA ALA A 186 -15.69 13.58 -8.69
C ALA A 186 -14.24 13.25 -8.27
N ILE A 187 -13.69 13.93 -7.25
CA ILE A 187 -12.39 13.60 -6.63
C ILE A 187 -12.43 12.19 -6.04
N GLY A 188 -13.51 11.86 -5.33
CA GLY A 188 -13.76 10.52 -4.78
C GLY A 188 -13.88 9.45 -5.87
N ALA A 189 -14.67 9.73 -6.92
CA ALA A 189 -14.86 8.85 -8.07
C ALA A 189 -13.57 8.58 -8.86
N THR A 190 -12.65 9.55 -8.90
CA THR A 190 -11.41 9.47 -9.69
C THR A 190 -10.28 8.74 -8.94
N ARG A 191 -10.28 8.75 -7.58
CA ARG A 191 -9.22 8.12 -6.77
C ARG A 191 -8.87 6.66 -7.13
N PRO A 192 -9.81 5.73 -7.39
CA PRO A 192 -9.48 4.32 -7.62
C PRO A 192 -8.57 4.05 -8.83
N PHE A 193 -8.68 4.89 -9.86
CA PHE A 193 -7.80 4.81 -11.04
C PHE A 193 -6.34 5.22 -10.73
N MET A 194 -6.13 6.03 -9.68
CA MET A 194 -4.81 6.45 -9.22
C MET A 194 -4.20 5.45 -8.22
N THR A 195 -5.00 4.90 -7.28
CA THR A 195 -4.47 3.95 -6.28
C THR A 195 -3.99 2.64 -6.88
N GLY A 196 -4.53 2.23 -8.04
CA GLY A 196 -4.08 1.05 -8.78
C GLY A 196 -2.64 1.12 -9.31
N ILE A 197 -2.03 2.31 -9.39
CA ILE A 197 -0.63 2.50 -9.85
C ILE A 197 0.33 1.73 -8.95
N GLY A 198 0.25 1.97 -7.63
CA GLY A 198 1.20 1.48 -6.63
C GLY A 198 1.46 -0.01 -6.72
N PRO A 199 0.49 -0.87 -6.36
CA PRO A 199 0.67 -2.31 -6.34
C PRO A 199 1.03 -2.90 -7.71
N THR A 200 0.50 -2.34 -8.79
CA THR A 200 0.73 -2.87 -10.16
C THR A 200 2.17 -2.63 -10.59
N GLU A 201 2.63 -1.37 -10.55
CA GLU A 201 3.92 -0.97 -11.10
C GLU A 201 5.10 -1.46 -10.27
N LEU A 202 4.99 -1.42 -8.94
CA LEU A 202 6.02 -1.96 -8.05
C LEU A 202 6.13 -3.48 -8.16
N THR A 203 5.02 -4.22 -8.32
CA THR A 203 5.07 -5.67 -8.58
C THR A 203 5.84 -5.98 -9.87
N VAL A 204 5.60 -5.23 -10.95
CA VAL A 204 6.30 -5.43 -12.24
C VAL A 204 7.78 -5.04 -12.13
N ALA A 205 8.10 -3.92 -11.47
CA ALA A 205 9.49 -3.53 -11.23
C ALA A 205 10.26 -4.64 -10.49
N VAL A 206 9.69 -5.15 -9.40
CA VAL A 206 10.30 -6.17 -8.54
C VAL A 206 10.54 -7.47 -9.27
N LYS A 207 9.57 -7.96 -10.05
CA LYS A 207 9.79 -9.13 -10.93
C LYS A 207 10.95 -8.88 -11.91
N SER A 208 10.96 -7.73 -12.59
CA SER A 208 12.02 -7.40 -13.56
C SER A 208 13.42 -7.16 -12.98
N HIS A 209 13.53 -6.98 -11.65
CA HIS A 209 14.81 -6.93 -10.92
C HIS A 209 15.16 -8.29 -10.30
N GLN A 210 14.19 -9.07 -9.83
CA GLN A 210 14.36 -10.44 -9.31
C GLN A 210 14.78 -11.42 -10.41
N GLU A 211 14.26 -11.26 -11.63
CA GLU A 211 14.70 -11.98 -12.85
C GLU A 211 16.19 -11.76 -13.17
N LYS A 212 16.74 -10.60 -12.78
CA LYS A 212 18.15 -10.23 -13.06
C LYS A 212 19.10 -10.51 -11.90
N ASN A 213 18.63 -10.33 -10.67
CA ASN A 213 19.44 -10.34 -9.46
C ASN A 213 18.79 -11.20 -8.37
N SER A 214 18.46 -12.45 -8.69
CA SER A 214 17.67 -13.36 -7.83
C SER A 214 18.17 -13.47 -6.38
N GLY A 215 19.49 -13.43 -6.16
CA GLY A 215 20.11 -13.46 -4.82
C GLY A 215 19.82 -12.27 -3.90
N ILE A 216 19.39 -11.12 -4.44
CA ILE A 216 19.10 -9.89 -3.65
C ILE A 216 17.65 -9.90 -3.11
N PHE A 217 16.73 -10.54 -3.84
CA PHE A 217 15.30 -10.55 -3.53
C PHE A 217 14.86 -11.78 -2.71
N GLY A 218 15.63 -12.87 -2.77
CA GLY A 218 15.30 -14.14 -2.11
C GLY A 218 14.08 -14.83 -2.73
N PRO A 219 13.70 -16.04 -2.24
CA PRO A 219 12.60 -16.81 -2.80
C PRO A 219 11.22 -16.16 -2.58
N THR A 220 11.04 -15.39 -1.50
CA THR A 220 9.76 -14.76 -1.13
C THR A 220 9.88 -13.32 -0.62
N GLY A 221 11.10 -12.84 -0.33
CA GLY A 221 11.33 -11.58 0.40
C GLY A 221 11.11 -10.30 -0.41
N GLY A 222 11.25 -10.36 -1.74
CA GLY A 222 11.10 -9.19 -2.61
C GLY A 222 9.74 -8.51 -2.47
N MET A 223 8.65 -9.27 -2.54
CA MET A 223 7.29 -8.72 -2.55
C MET A 223 6.89 -8.08 -1.20
N SER A 224 7.24 -8.67 -0.07
CA SER A 224 6.84 -8.14 1.25
C SER A 224 7.51 -6.81 1.55
N ARG A 225 8.83 -6.70 1.30
CA ARG A 225 9.60 -5.44 1.42
C ARG A 225 8.97 -4.29 0.60
N VAL A 226 8.33 -4.62 -0.52
CA VAL A 226 7.74 -3.66 -1.46
C VAL A 226 6.37 -3.16 -1.01
N PHE A 227 5.54 -4.03 -0.42
CA PHE A 227 4.32 -3.58 0.26
C PHE A 227 4.68 -2.71 1.48
N SER A 228 5.71 -3.08 2.25
CA SER A 228 6.24 -2.20 3.32
C SER A 228 6.74 -0.86 2.79
N MET A 229 7.41 -0.83 1.63
CA MET A 229 7.87 0.42 0.99
C MET A 229 6.70 1.34 0.59
N MET A 230 5.60 0.77 0.09
CA MET A 230 4.38 1.54 -0.19
C MET A 230 3.72 2.06 1.09
N GLU A 231 3.69 1.27 2.17
CA GLU A 231 3.07 1.69 3.43
C GLU A 231 3.89 2.76 4.17
N VAL A 232 5.23 2.68 4.11
CA VAL A 232 6.13 3.73 4.63
C VAL A 232 5.95 5.02 3.82
N ALA A 233 5.87 4.93 2.49
CA ALA A 233 5.59 6.08 1.62
C ALA A 233 4.20 6.69 1.91
N ALA A 234 3.17 5.85 2.09
CA ALA A 234 1.83 6.28 2.46
C ALA A 234 1.83 7.00 3.82
N SER A 235 2.45 6.40 4.84
CA SER A 235 2.57 6.92 6.21
C SER A 235 3.34 8.24 6.30
N LEU A 236 4.42 8.38 5.53
CA LEU A 236 5.17 9.63 5.42
C LEU A 236 4.27 10.74 4.87
N GLY A 237 3.56 10.47 3.77
CA GLY A 237 2.64 11.43 3.18
C GLY A 237 1.44 11.75 4.09
N MET A 238 0.91 10.75 4.82
CA MET A 238 -0.15 10.94 5.81
C MET A 238 0.28 11.87 6.95
N THR A 239 1.53 11.74 7.43
CA THR A 239 2.11 12.58 8.49
C THR A 239 2.31 14.03 8.02
N ILE A 240 2.84 14.21 6.80
CA ILE A 240 3.17 15.53 6.24
C ILE A 240 1.92 16.31 5.81
N GLY A 241 0.86 15.63 5.35
CA GLY A 241 -0.35 16.25 4.82
C GLY A 241 -1.02 17.28 5.72
N PRO A 242 -1.44 16.95 6.95
CA PRO A 242 -2.12 17.91 7.82
C PRO A 242 -1.25 19.15 8.14
N ILE A 243 0.07 18.98 8.19
CA ILE A 243 1.04 20.06 8.44
C ILE A 243 1.07 21.02 7.24
N ILE A 244 1.32 20.51 6.02
CA ILE A 244 1.36 21.36 4.82
C ILE A 244 -0.02 21.95 4.50
N GLY A 245 -1.08 21.14 4.55
CA GLY A 245 -2.45 21.59 4.29
C GLY A 245 -2.93 22.66 5.27
N GLY A 246 -2.67 22.47 6.57
CA GLY A 246 -2.98 23.48 7.59
C GLY A 246 -2.22 24.79 7.36
N TYR A 247 -0.90 24.69 7.18
CA TYR A 247 -0.03 25.86 6.96
C TYR A 247 -0.39 26.64 5.68
N LEU A 248 -0.69 25.95 4.56
CA LEU A 248 -1.15 26.60 3.33
C LEU A 248 -2.54 27.24 3.51
N LYS A 249 -3.48 26.57 4.16
CA LYS A 249 -4.81 27.14 4.46
C LYS A 249 -4.68 28.42 5.30
N GLU A 250 -3.77 28.45 6.27
CA GLU A 250 -3.56 29.59 7.17
C GLU A 250 -2.82 30.75 6.47
N MET A 251 -1.72 30.48 5.76
CA MET A 251 -0.86 31.51 5.17
C MET A 251 -1.37 32.09 3.85
N VAL A 252 -1.96 31.26 2.98
CA VAL A 252 -2.41 31.68 1.63
C VAL A 252 -3.89 31.44 1.37
N GLY A 253 -4.61 30.75 2.24
CA GLY A 253 -6.03 30.46 2.07
C GLY A 253 -6.30 29.21 1.23
N TYR A 254 -7.56 28.78 1.24
CA TYR A 254 -7.99 27.52 0.65
C TYR A 254 -7.85 27.50 -0.89
N ASP A 255 -8.20 28.61 -1.57
CA ASP A 255 -8.08 28.76 -3.03
C ASP A 255 -6.69 28.34 -3.53
N TYR A 256 -5.65 28.96 -2.97
CA TYR A 256 -4.26 28.74 -3.36
C TYR A 256 -3.74 27.39 -2.90
N MET A 257 -4.17 26.89 -1.73
CA MET A 257 -3.87 25.51 -1.31
C MET A 257 -4.34 24.51 -2.39
N SER A 258 -5.60 24.58 -2.81
CA SER A 258 -6.15 23.72 -3.87
C SER A 258 -5.44 23.91 -5.22
N TRP A 259 -4.99 25.13 -5.56
CA TRP A 259 -4.18 25.36 -6.75
C TRP A 259 -2.77 24.76 -6.66
N THR A 260 -2.10 24.76 -5.49
CA THR A 260 -0.81 24.06 -5.33
C THR A 260 -0.96 22.54 -5.50
N TRP A 261 -2.04 21.95 -4.98
CA TRP A 261 -2.36 20.53 -5.20
C TRP A 261 -2.69 20.24 -6.67
N SER A 262 -3.36 21.16 -7.37
CA SER A 262 -3.60 21.06 -8.82
C SER A 262 -2.29 21.01 -9.62
N VAL A 263 -1.36 21.93 -9.35
CA VAL A 263 -0.03 21.96 -10.00
C VAL A 263 0.79 20.71 -9.67
N LEU A 264 0.74 20.23 -8.42
CA LEU A 264 1.39 18.98 -8.03
C LEU A 264 0.87 17.79 -8.84
N TYR A 265 -0.45 17.65 -9.02
CA TYR A 265 -1.02 16.58 -9.83
C TYR A 265 -0.64 16.66 -11.32
N ILE A 266 -0.47 17.86 -11.89
CA ILE A 266 0.06 18.03 -13.26
C ILE A 266 1.51 17.52 -13.34
N ILE A 267 2.35 17.88 -12.37
CA ILE A 267 3.75 17.40 -12.30
C ILE A 267 3.78 15.87 -12.19
N LEU A 268 2.96 15.28 -11.33
CA LEU A 268 2.84 13.82 -11.20
C LEU A 268 2.36 13.15 -12.49
N ALA A 269 1.40 13.74 -13.21
CA ALA A 269 0.95 13.23 -14.50
C ALA A 269 2.10 13.22 -15.54
N VAL A 270 2.92 14.28 -15.59
CA VAL A 270 4.11 14.35 -16.47
C VAL A 270 5.17 13.32 -16.08
N LEU A 271 5.42 13.11 -14.79
CA LEU A 271 6.36 12.08 -14.32
C LEU A 271 5.87 10.66 -14.65
N VAL A 272 4.57 10.37 -14.45
CA VAL A 272 3.96 9.08 -14.84
C VAL A 272 3.97 8.88 -16.35
N MET A 273 3.75 9.94 -17.15
CA MET A 273 3.92 9.85 -18.59
C MET A 273 5.38 9.54 -18.99
N SER A 274 6.36 10.13 -18.30
CA SER A 274 7.79 9.96 -18.63
C SER A 274 8.37 8.60 -18.18
N PHE A 275 8.15 8.20 -16.93
CA PHE A 275 8.90 7.09 -16.31
C PHE A 275 8.19 5.73 -16.28
N LEU A 276 6.85 5.68 -16.36
CA LEU A 276 6.10 4.42 -16.37
C LEU A 276 5.85 3.89 -17.80
N GLY A 277 6.49 4.49 -18.81
CA GLY A 277 6.20 4.23 -20.23
C GLY A 277 7.21 3.36 -20.99
N SER A 278 8.41 3.16 -20.47
CA SER A 278 9.54 2.67 -21.26
C SER A 278 9.72 1.14 -21.20
N LYS A 279 8.85 0.40 -21.89
CA LYS A 279 9.13 -0.91 -22.52
C LYS A 279 7.95 -1.41 -23.35
N THR A 280 8.09 -1.30 -24.67
CA THR A 280 7.51 -2.26 -25.60
C THR A 280 8.53 -3.41 -25.71
N PRO A 281 8.21 -4.65 -25.32
CA PRO A 281 8.99 -5.81 -25.75
C PRO A 281 8.89 -5.93 -27.27
N ASP A 282 9.95 -6.41 -27.91
CA ASP A 282 10.01 -6.48 -29.37
C ASP A 282 8.86 -7.30 -29.98
N ASN A 283 8.48 -6.98 -31.21
CA ASN A 283 7.70 -7.89 -32.04
C ASN A 283 8.63 -9.02 -32.48
N THR A 284 8.85 -10.00 -31.60
CA THR A 284 9.52 -11.26 -31.97
C THR A 284 8.70 -11.93 -33.06
N THR A 285 9.15 -11.77 -34.31
CA THR A 285 8.66 -12.55 -35.44
C THR A 285 8.96 -14.01 -35.17
N ALA A 286 7.94 -14.77 -34.79
CA ALA A 286 8.04 -16.22 -34.78
C ALA A 286 8.34 -16.70 -36.21
N PRO A 287 9.33 -17.59 -36.42
CA PRO A 287 9.47 -18.26 -37.71
C PRO A 287 8.23 -19.14 -37.93
N GLU A 288 7.68 -19.14 -39.14
CA GLU A 288 6.67 -20.12 -39.53
C GLU A 288 7.34 -21.49 -39.65
N GLU A 289 6.97 -22.44 -38.79
CA GLU A 289 7.26 -23.86 -39.02
C GLU A 289 6.33 -24.38 -40.13
N SER A 290 6.82 -24.37 -41.37
CA SER A 290 6.16 -25.00 -42.51
C SER A 290 6.31 -26.53 -42.43
N TYR A 291 5.18 -27.24 -42.62
CA TYR A 291 5.12 -28.69 -42.87
C TYR A 291 5.88 -29.12 -44.13
#